data_AF-A0A935ALW9-F1
#
_entry.id   AF-A0A935ALW9-F1
#
_cell.length_a   1.000
_cell.length_b   1.000
_cell.length_c   1.000
_cell.angle_alpha   90.00
_cell.angle_beta   90.00
_cell.angle_gamma   90.00
#
_symmetry.space_group_name_H-M   'P 1'
#
loop_
_entity.id
_entity.type
_entity.pdbx_description
1 polymer ?
#
loop_
_entity_poly.entity_id
_entity_poly.type
_entity_poly.pdbx_seq_one_letter_code
_entity_poly.pdbx_strand_id
1 'polypeptide(L)'
;MASAAHSNAGRLHPAIGPRLYGSLVALLAIAGLVGWFLLYPLDRWLAAALLATYAALVVFRPASCLLILPMLWPLVDLAPWSGHIYLNESDALVLATLFGLGLREGLAPPPVTLTGRAPAKLNLAALGVFGLLAVSVAVSGARGLSPLPALDAAALVGYGSTLNALRVGKGFVLAFALIPFIHLAIRRDGEIALGRIVTGFTFGFATCAVAALWERMSFPGLTNFASDYRSTALFWEMHVGGAALDAWLCLSFPFCLLYLRMARSTPARVAALVVIALGSYALFTTFSRIVYAAVFASAAVMGLMALLRPGGVRSASGGRGSLVVLALLAGGALAACLLSFQSGGYRGMGAFAGLVVLAYLGGGSLHGARAGQLIIGGLAGLALAGPSLLAAWWIPKGPYLIYGLSAGVALWLLVNGLRRQTPPAPALVTALLVWTALNAVLVCVHWGEGARVPEALLAAGMVLAVLVTQSASPRPCGCRNSTVCMWWVGCWWWVVWSSARSAATTWAVVWLRPAMICTAGPPTSPTGWGWSGGLTPCSSGLGWAAIRTVISGRCPTRACPVFWRCRAGRASATCGLVVSVTRPAAVKSCA
;
A
#
# COMPACT_ATOMS: atom_id res chain seq x y z
N MET A 1 -39.89 59.59 19.81
CA MET A 1 -40.22 59.08 18.47
C MET A 1 -39.27 57.94 18.14
N ALA A 2 -39.78 56.71 18.18
CA ALA A 2 -39.03 55.48 17.98
C ALA A 2 -38.85 55.22 16.47
N SER A 3 -37.61 55.09 16.01
CA SER A 3 -37.30 54.57 14.68
C SER A 3 -37.12 53.06 14.77
N ALA A 4 -38.16 52.32 14.38
CA ALA A 4 -38.14 50.88 14.25
C ALA A 4 -37.24 50.48 13.08
N ALA A 5 -36.03 49.98 13.37
CA ALA A 5 -35.23 49.24 12.41
C ALA A 5 -35.90 47.88 12.16
N HIS A 6 -36.60 47.76 11.04
CA HIS A 6 -37.07 46.48 10.52
C HIS A 6 -35.86 45.58 10.21
N SER A 7 -35.57 44.65 11.11
CA SER A 7 -34.76 43.47 10.80
C SER A 7 -35.56 42.61 9.82
N ASN A 8 -35.20 42.66 8.55
CA ASN A 8 -35.61 41.68 7.56
C ASN A 8 -35.03 40.31 7.94
N ALA A 9 -35.70 39.63 8.87
CA ALA A 9 -35.56 38.21 9.10
C ALA A 9 -36.12 37.49 7.87
N GLY A 10 -35.30 37.40 6.82
CA GLY A 10 -35.57 36.52 5.69
C GLY A 10 -35.79 35.11 6.22
N ARG A 11 -37.05 34.65 6.17
CA ARG A 11 -37.42 33.28 6.49
C ARG A 11 -36.63 32.36 5.58
N LEU A 12 -35.56 31.78 6.10
CA LEU A 12 -34.89 30.65 5.49
C LEU A 12 -35.91 29.51 5.46
N HIS A 13 -36.60 29.35 4.33
CA HIS A 13 -37.35 28.12 4.07
C HIS A 13 -36.37 26.95 4.30
N PRO A 14 -36.66 26.03 5.23
CA PRO A 14 -35.77 24.89 5.46
C PRO A 14 -35.65 24.14 4.13
N ALA A 15 -34.42 23.93 3.68
CA ALA A 15 -34.18 23.22 2.43
C ALA A 15 -34.79 21.81 2.53
N ILE A 16 -35.92 21.60 1.84
CA ILE A 16 -36.70 20.36 1.88
C ILE A 16 -35.86 19.19 1.32
N GLY A 17 -35.05 19.44 0.29
CA GLY A 17 -34.21 18.44 -0.36
C GLY A 17 -33.24 17.70 0.58
N PRO A 18 -32.35 18.41 1.31
CA PRO A 18 -31.42 17.78 2.26
C PRO A 18 -32.11 16.94 3.35
N ARG A 19 -33.27 17.40 3.85
CA ARG A 19 -34.05 16.65 4.86
C ARG A 19 -34.62 15.36 4.29
N LEU A 20 -35.24 15.43 3.11
CA LEU A 20 -35.79 14.25 2.43
C LEU A 20 -34.69 13.23 2.12
N TYR A 21 -33.56 13.68 1.58
CA TYR A 21 -32.42 12.81 1.31
C TYR A 21 -31.88 12.17 2.60
N GLY A 22 -31.68 12.96 3.66
CA GLY A 22 -31.22 12.49 4.96
C GLY A 22 -32.14 11.40 5.54
N SER A 23 -33.45 11.65 5.55
CA SER A 23 -34.44 10.68 6.05
C SER A 23 -34.49 9.40 5.21
N LEU A 24 -34.47 9.50 3.88
CA LEU A 24 -34.47 8.34 2.98
C LEU A 24 -33.21 7.49 3.18
N VAL A 25 -32.03 8.12 3.23
CA VAL A 25 -30.78 7.40 3.46
C VAL A 25 -30.76 6.77 4.85
N ALA A 26 -31.27 7.43 5.87
CA ALA A 26 -31.37 6.86 7.21
C ALA A 26 -32.24 5.60 7.24
N LEU A 27 -33.40 5.63 6.57
CA LEU A 27 -34.31 4.48 6.47
C LEU A 27 -33.69 3.31 5.69
N LEU A 28 -33.02 3.59 4.57
CA LEU A 28 -32.32 2.54 3.80
C LEU A 28 -31.14 1.97 4.58
N ALA A 29 -30.39 2.81 5.27
CA ALA A 29 -29.24 2.39 6.05
C ALA A 29 -29.63 1.52 7.26
N ILE A 30 -30.69 1.89 7.99
CA ILE A 30 -31.18 1.05 9.09
C ILE A 30 -31.76 -0.27 8.58
N ALA A 31 -32.46 -0.28 7.44
CA ALA A 31 -32.93 -1.51 6.82
C ALA A 31 -31.76 -2.45 6.45
N GLY A 32 -30.70 -1.90 5.85
CA GLY A 32 -29.48 -2.64 5.54
C GLY A 32 -28.79 -3.20 6.79
N LEU A 33 -28.67 -2.40 7.86
CA LEU A 33 -28.11 -2.85 9.14
C LEU A 33 -28.93 -3.98 9.76
N VAL A 34 -30.26 -3.84 9.78
CA VAL A 34 -31.15 -4.89 10.31
C VAL A 34 -30.97 -6.17 9.50
N GLY A 35 -30.96 -6.11 8.17
CA GLY A 35 -30.72 -7.27 7.30
C GLY A 35 -29.38 -7.95 7.58
N TRP A 36 -28.32 -7.17 7.75
CA TRP A 36 -26.99 -7.67 8.11
C TRP A 36 -26.98 -8.34 9.50
N PHE A 37 -27.60 -7.71 10.50
CA PHE A 37 -27.68 -8.23 11.88
C PHE A 37 -28.40 -9.57 11.98
N LEU A 38 -29.45 -9.78 11.19
CA LEU A 38 -30.23 -11.03 11.20
C LEU A 38 -29.39 -12.24 10.81
N LEU A 39 -28.42 -12.04 9.91
CA LEU A 39 -27.57 -13.09 9.37
C LEU A 39 -26.19 -13.13 10.02
N TYR A 40 -25.84 -12.15 10.86
CA TYR A 40 -24.51 -12.04 11.44
C TYR A 40 -24.18 -13.24 12.37
N PRO A 41 -23.07 -13.97 12.11
CA PRO A 41 -22.76 -15.22 12.81
C PRO A 41 -21.93 -15.03 14.08
N LEU A 42 -21.26 -13.88 14.25
CA LEU A 42 -20.51 -13.55 15.46
C LEU A 42 -21.45 -12.96 16.53
N ASP A 43 -20.88 -12.42 17.62
CA ASP A 43 -21.65 -11.83 18.70
C ASP A 43 -22.43 -10.58 18.24
N ARG A 44 -23.74 -10.76 18.07
CA ARG A 44 -24.68 -9.74 17.63
C ARG A 44 -24.83 -8.60 18.64
N TRP A 45 -24.72 -8.89 19.94
CA TRP A 45 -24.88 -7.88 20.98
C TRP A 45 -23.68 -6.95 21.02
N LEU A 46 -22.47 -7.52 20.93
CA LEU A 46 -21.25 -6.73 20.84
C LEU A 46 -21.26 -5.86 19.56
N ALA A 47 -21.59 -6.45 18.41
CA ALA A 47 -21.69 -5.70 17.15
C ALA A 47 -22.74 -4.59 17.22
N ALA A 48 -23.92 -4.85 17.81
CA ALA A 48 -24.97 -3.85 18.04
C ALA A 48 -24.49 -2.73 18.95
N ALA A 49 -23.84 -3.05 20.06
CA ALA A 49 -23.32 -2.05 20.99
C ALA A 49 -22.27 -1.16 20.32
N LEU A 50 -21.33 -1.73 19.56
CA LEU A 50 -20.29 -0.99 18.84
C LEU A 50 -20.88 -0.09 17.76
N LEU A 51 -21.75 -0.61 16.90
CA LEU A 51 -22.37 0.16 15.82
C LEU A 51 -23.33 1.22 16.34
N ALA A 52 -24.10 0.95 17.40
CA ALA A 52 -24.97 1.94 18.04
C ALA A 52 -24.16 3.06 18.69
N THR A 53 -23.05 2.73 19.38
CA THR A 53 -22.14 3.72 19.97
C THR A 53 -21.53 4.61 18.88
N TYR A 54 -21.08 4.00 17.78
CA TYR A 54 -20.54 4.74 16.64
C TYR A 54 -21.60 5.62 15.97
N ALA A 55 -22.80 5.09 15.70
CA ALA A 55 -23.90 5.85 15.12
C ALA A 55 -24.29 7.03 16.02
N ALA A 56 -24.41 6.83 17.33
CA ALA A 56 -24.66 7.90 18.29
C ALA A 56 -23.57 8.97 18.24
N LEU A 57 -22.29 8.58 18.19
CA LEU A 57 -21.19 9.52 18.04
C LEU A 57 -21.31 10.34 16.74
N VAL A 58 -21.70 9.73 15.63
CA VAL A 58 -21.93 10.44 14.36
C VAL A 58 -23.14 11.37 14.45
N VAL A 59 -24.24 10.96 15.11
CA VAL A 59 -25.41 11.82 15.35
C VAL A 59 -25.04 13.04 16.18
N PHE A 60 -24.25 12.90 17.24
CA PHE A 60 -23.87 14.02 18.10
C PHE A 60 -22.72 14.86 17.52
N ARG A 61 -21.78 14.23 16.80
CA ARG A 61 -20.57 14.83 16.23
C ARG A 61 -20.35 14.31 14.78
N PRO A 62 -21.10 14.80 13.77
CA PRO A 62 -21.12 14.24 12.42
C PRO A 62 -19.75 14.28 11.76
N ALA A 63 -18.99 15.36 11.96
CA ALA A 63 -17.66 15.48 11.39
C ALA A 63 -16.62 14.51 12.01
N SER A 64 -16.98 13.67 13.00
CA SER A 64 -16.12 12.58 13.49
C SER A 64 -16.02 11.43 12.48
N CYS A 65 -17.05 11.21 11.65
CA CYS A 65 -17.04 10.14 10.65
C CYS A 65 -15.91 10.31 9.63
N LEU A 66 -15.56 11.55 9.27
CA LEU A 66 -14.48 11.88 8.34
C LEU A 66 -13.10 11.38 8.81
N LEU A 67 -12.93 11.19 10.13
CA LEU A 67 -11.72 10.63 10.72
C LEU A 67 -11.88 9.13 10.98
N ILE A 68 -12.97 8.74 11.65
CA ILE A 68 -13.15 7.38 12.18
C ILE A 68 -13.39 6.36 11.06
N LEU A 69 -14.20 6.72 10.05
CA LEU A 69 -14.54 5.81 8.96
C LEU A 69 -13.29 5.32 8.21
N PRO A 70 -12.43 6.19 7.65
CA PRO A 70 -11.21 5.72 6.99
C PRO A 70 -10.18 5.10 7.96
N MET A 71 -10.16 5.52 9.24
CA MET A 71 -9.27 4.92 10.24
C MET A 71 -9.60 3.44 10.51
N LEU A 72 -10.89 3.13 10.66
CA LEU A 72 -11.37 1.81 11.05
C LEU A 72 -11.60 0.88 9.86
N TRP A 73 -11.85 1.41 8.67
CA TRP A 73 -12.12 0.62 7.46
C TRP A 73 -11.20 -0.60 7.28
N PRO A 74 -9.86 -0.48 7.35
CA PRO A 74 -8.98 -1.63 7.12
C PRO A 74 -8.91 -2.62 8.29
N LEU A 75 -9.50 -2.31 9.44
CA LEU A 75 -9.46 -3.14 10.64
C LEU A 75 -10.73 -3.94 10.86
N VAL A 76 -11.88 -3.37 10.48
CA VAL A 76 -13.18 -3.89 10.88
C VAL A 76 -13.63 -5.07 10.02
N ASP A 77 -13.01 -5.32 8.89
CA ASP A 77 -13.43 -6.38 7.97
C ASP A 77 -13.07 -7.76 8.53
N LEU A 78 -14.05 -8.42 9.15
CA LEU A 78 -13.90 -9.70 9.84
C LEU A 78 -14.37 -10.87 8.98
N ALA A 79 -14.55 -10.67 7.67
CA ALA A 79 -14.92 -11.72 6.72
C ALA A 79 -14.11 -13.03 6.84
N PRO A 80 -12.80 -13.05 7.20
CA PRO A 80 -12.08 -14.31 7.43
C PRO A 80 -12.64 -15.15 8.59
N TRP A 81 -13.29 -14.51 9.56
CA TRP A 81 -13.92 -15.16 10.72
C TRP A 81 -15.44 -15.29 10.56
N SER A 82 -16.11 -14.27 10.00
CA SER A 82 -17.57 -14.26 9.84
C SER A 82 -18.03 -15.01 8.58
N GLY A 83 -17.17 -15.18 7.57
CA GLY A 83 -17.54 -15.78 6.28
C GLY A 83 -18.47 -14.91 5.42
N HIS A 84 -18.78 -13.69 5.87
CA HIS A 84 -19.68 -12.77 5.17
C HIS A 84 -18.94 -12.02 4.07
N ILE A 85 -19.04 -12.51 2.83
CA ILE A 85 -18.36 -11.90 1.67
C ILE A 85 -19.19 -10.82 0.98
N TYR A 86 -20.52 -10.88 1.05
CA TYR A 86 -21.43 -9.96 0.34
C TYR A 86 -21.73 -8.69 1.11
N LEU A 87 -22.11 -8.80 2.39
CA LEU A 87 -22.29 -7.68 3.31
C LEU A 87 -21.42 -7.92 4.54
N ASN A 88 -20.30 -7.21 4.62
CA ASN A 88 -19.32 -7.39 5.68
C ASN A 88 -19.42 -6.26 6.72
N GLU A 89 -18.57 -6.36 7.73
CA GLU A 89 -18.52 -5.42 8.85
C GLU A 89 -18.08 -4.00 8.40
N SER A 90 -17.27 -3.90 7.33
CA SER A 90 -16.89 -2.60 6.76
C SER A 90 -18.08 -1.93 6.07
N ASP A 91 -18.96 -2.67 5.39
CA ASP A 91 -20.24 -2.14 4.90
C ASP A 91 -21.13 -1.69 6.06
N ALA A 92 -21.22 -2.49 7.14
CA ALA A 92 -22.01 -2.16 8.32
C ALA A 92 -21.52 -0.86 9.00
N LEU A 93 -20.21 -0.62 9.03
CA LEU A 93 -19.62 0.64 9.49
C LEU A 93 -20.12 1.82 8.64
N VAL A 94 -20.14 1.69 7.30
CA VAL A 94 -20.67 2.75 6.42
C VAL A 94 -22.16 2.96 6.58
N LEU A 95 -22.93 1.88 6.67
CA LEU A 95 -24.38 1.96 6.90
C LEU A 95 -24.67 2.66 8.23
N ALA A 96 -23.91 2.38 9.29
CA ALA A 96 -24.02 3.12 10.55
C ALA A 96 -23.64 4.61 10.40
N THR A 97 -22.63 4.94 9.59
CA THR A 97 -22.31 6.33 9.24
C THR A 97 -23.48 7.01 8.53
N LEU A 98 -24.03 6.37 7.49
CA LEU A 98 -25.15 6.89 6.69
C LEU A 98 -26.41 7.05 7.53
N PHE A 99 -26.70 6.10 8.43
CA PHE A 99 -27.80 6.21 9.37
C PHE A 99 -27.61 7.41 10.32
N GLY A 100 -26.45 7.55 10.95
CA GLY A 100 -26.20 8.64 11.88
C GLY A 100 -26.23 10.04 11.22
N LEU A 101 -25.63 10.16 10.03
CA LEU A 101 -25.67 11.40 9.25
C LEU A 101 -27.08 11.69 8.74
N GLY A 102 -27.77 10.69 8.17
CA GLY A 102 -29.12 10.82 7.65
C GLY A 102 -30.14 11.19 8.72
N LEU A 103 -30.06 10.57 9.90
CA LEU A 103 -30.93 10.88 11.04
C LEU A 103 -30.74 12.33 11.50
N ARG A 104 -29.48 12.79 11.61
CA ARG A 104 -29.17 14.17 12.00
C ARG A 104 -29.70 15.18 10.96
N GLU A 105 -29.45 14.95 9.68
CA GLU A 105 -29.90 15.85 8.61
C GLU A 105 -31.42 15.83 8.39
N GLY A 106 -32.07 14.67 8.62
CA GLY A 106 -33.51 14.51 8.52
C GLY A 106 -34.25 15.24 9.66
N LEU A 107 -33.77 15.11 10.90
CA LEU A 107 -34.41 15.71 12.08
C LEU A 107 -34.08 17.21 12.23
N ALA A 108 -32.80 17.56 12.17
CA ALA A 108 -32.33 18.90 12.50
C ALA A 108 -31.11 19.28 11.66
N PRO A 109 -31.29 19.63 10.36
CA PRO A 109 -30.19 19.95 9.48
C PRO A 109 -29.44 21.19 10.01
N PRO A 110 -28.14 21.07 10.35
CA PRO A 110 -27.35 22.22 10.76
C PRO A 110 -27.27 23.29 9.65
N PRO A 111 -27.24 24.58 10.00
CA PRO A 111 -27.08 25.65 9.02
C PRO A 111 -25.75 25.50 8.28
N VAL A 112 -25.74 25.85 6.99
CA VAL A 112 -24.51 25.91 6.19
C VAL A 112 -23.82 27.24 6.48
N THR A 113 -22.60 27.17 7.01
CA THR A 113 -21.82 28.33 7.45
C THR A 113 -20.96 28.95 6.35
N LEU A 114 -20.56 28.19 5.32
CA LEU A 114 -19.71 28.68 4.22
C LEU A 114 -20.46 28.71 2.88
N THR A 115 -21.38 29.67 2.71
CA THR A 115 -22.02 29.92 1.41
C THR A 115 -21.02 30.60 0.46
N GLY A 116 -20.81 30.05 -0.74
CA GLY A 116 -19.94 30.62 -1.78
C GLY A 116 -18.42 30.40 -1.63
N ARG A 117 -17.92 30.23 -0.39
CA ARG A 117 -16.48 30.06 -0.05
C ARG A 117 -16.01 28.63 0.17
N ALA A 118 -16.86 27.63 -0.08
CA ALA A 118 -16.48 26.23 0.09
C ALA A 118 -15.29 25.85 -0.81
N PRO A 119 -14.26 25.16 -0.27
CA PRO A 119 -13.03 24.83 -1.01
C PRO A 119 -13.24 23.79 -2.12
N ALA A 120 -14.32 23.00 -2.05
CA ALA A 120 -14.72 22.06 -3.09
C ALA A 120 -16.20 22.25 -3.46
N LYS A 121 -16.49 22.27 -4.76
CA LYS A 121 -17.84 22.43 -5.31
C LYS A 121 -18.12 21.29 -6.29
N LEU A 122 -19.29 20.65 -6.17
CA LEU A 122 -19.83 19.74 -7.18
C LEU A 122 -20.30 20.54 -8.39
N ASN A 123 -19.39 20.85 -9.31
CA ASN A 123 -19.70 21.54 -10.56
C ASN A 123 -20.39 20.57 -11.54
N LEU A 124 -21.01 21.11 -12.60
CA LEU A 124 -21.71 20.32 -13.62
C LEU A 124 -20.80 19.26 -14.26
N ALA A 125 -19.52 19.58 -14.50
CA ALA A 125 -18.54 18.62 -15.01
C ALA A 125 -18.30 17.46 -14.02
N ALA A 126 -18.17 17.75 -12.73
CA ALA A 126 -17.99 16.72 -11.71
C ALA A 126 -19.25 15.83 -11.61
N LEU A 127 -20.43 16.44 -11.69
CA LEU A 127 -21.69 15.70 -11.73
C LEU A 127 -21.79 14.82 -12.99
N GLY A 128 -21.35 15.32 -14.15
CA GLY A 128 -21.28 14.56 -15.39
C GLY A 128 -20.34 13.36 -15.28
N VAL A 129 -19.15 13.53 -14.69
CA VAL A 129 -18.20 12.42 -14.47
C VAL A 129 -18.76 11.40 -13.48
N PHE A 130 -19.36 11.83 -12.37
CA PHE A 130 -20.01 10.91 -11.43
C PHE A 130 -21.21 10.20 -12.05
N GLY A 131 -21.98 10.90 -12.89
CA GLY A 131 -23.10 10.33 -13.64
C GLY A 131 -22.64 9.26 -14.62
N LEU A 132 -21.59 9.53 -15.42
CA LEU A 132 -20.99 8.54 -16.32
C LEU A 132 -20.44 7.33 -15.56
N LEU A 133 -19.79 7.54 -14.41
CA LEU A 133 -19.34 6.45 -13.56
C LEU A 133 -20.52 5.62 -13.03
N ALA A 134 -21.58 6.27 -12.56
CA ALA A 134 -22.79 5.60 -12.07
C ALA A 134 -23.45 4.76 -13.18
N VAL A 135 -23.58 5.30 -14.39
CA VAL A 135 -24.09 4.57 -15.56
C VAL A 135 -23.17 3.39 -15.90
N SER A 136 -21.85 3.58 -15.92
CA SER A 136 -20.89 2.50 -16.18
C SER A 136 -21.01 1.37 -15.16
N VAL A 137 -21.13 1.70 -13.86
CA VAL A 137 -21.30 0.73 -12.79
C VAL A 137 -22.65 0.02 -12.91
N ALA A 138 -23.73 0.74 -13.23
CA ALA A 138 -25.04 0.15 -13.43
C ALA A 138 -25.06 -0.83 -14.61
N VAL A 139 -24.48 -0.44 -15.75
CA VAL A 139 -24.37 -1.31 -16.94
C VAL A 139 -23.49 -2.52 -16.64
N SER A 140 -22.34 -2.33 -15.99
CA SER A 140 -21.45 -3.45 -15.60
C SER A 140 -22.13 -4.39 -14.61
N GLY A 141 -22.86 -3.85 -13.63
CA GLY A 141 -23.62 -4.63 -12.66
C GLY A 141 -24.74 -5.42 -13.31
N ALA A 142 -25.52 -4.80 -14.20
CA ALA A 142 -26.58 -5.47 -14.95
C ALA A 142 -26.05 -6.60 -15.84
N ARG A 143 -24.89 -6.39 -16.49
CA ARG A 143 -24.21 -7.45 -17.27
C ARG A 143 -23.68 -8.56 -16.38
N GLY A 144 -23.06 -8.23 -15.24
CA GLY A 144 -22.50 -9.21 -14.32
C GLY A 144 -23.55 -10.05 -13.59
N LEU A 145 -24.74 -9.49 -13.37
CA LEU A 145 -25.89 -10.18 -12.77
C LEU A 145 -26.66 -11.05 -13.75
N SER A 146 -26.34 -11.01 -15.05
CA SER A 146 -27.04 -11.76 -16.09
C SER A 146 -26.29 -13.04 -16.46
N PRO A 147 -26.93 -14.23 -16.44
CA PRO A 147 -28.28 -14.49 -15.97
C PRO A 147 -28.40 -14.41 -14.44
N LEU A 148 -29.59 -14.03 -13.96
CA LEU A 148 -29.90 -14.04 -12.53
C LEU A 148 -29.82 -15.49 -12.02
N PRO A 149 -28.98 -15.78 -11.01
CA PRO A 149 -28.84 -17.12 -10.51
C PRO A 149 -30.04 -17.45 -9.60
N ALA A 150 -30.28 -18.75 -9.38
CA ALA A 150 -31.17 -19.15 -8.30
C ALA A 150 -30.58 -18.68 -6.96
N LEU A 151 -31.42 -18.12 -6.09
CA LEU A 151 -31.01 -17.68 -4.75
C LEU A 151 -30.93 -18.87 -3.79
N ASP A 152 -29.97 -19.76 -4.04
CA ASP A 152 -29.65 -20.89 -3.18
C ASP A 152 -28.47 -20.58 -2.24
N ALA A 153 -28.23 -21.46 -1.28
CA ALA A 153 -27.12 -21.28 -0.33
C ALA A 153 -25.75 -21.26 -1.02
N ALA A 154 -25.59 -21.98 -2.13
CA ALA A 154 -24.33 -22.03 -2.89
C ALA A 154 -24.03 -20.67 -3.55
N ALA A 155 -25.06 -20.01 -4.11
CA ALA A 155 -24.92 -18.69 -4.71
C ALA A 155 -24.54 -17.61 -3.69
N LEU A 156 -24.99 -17.74 -2.44
CA LEU A 156 -24.76 -16.80 -1.34
C LEU A 156 -23.42 -17.00 -0.59
N VAL A 157 -22.71 -18.11 -0.83
CA VAL A 157 -21.43 -18.42 -0.16
C VAL A 157 -20.25 -18.39 -1.13
N GLY A 158 -20.47 -18.69 -2.41
CA GLY A 158 -19.39 -18.80 -3.40
C GLY A 158 -19.15 -17.54 -4.24
N TYR A 159 -17.91 -17.40 -4.76
CA TYR A 159 -17.53 -16.37 -5.74
C TYR A 159 -17.96 -16.69 -7.18
N GLY A 160 -18.31 -17.95 -7.44
CA GLY A 160 -18.64 -18.45 -8.78
C GLY A 160 -20.02 -18.05 -9.30
N SER A 161 -20.87 -17.47 -8.45
CA SER A 161 -22.20 -17.01 -8.85
C SER A 161 -22.15 -15.60 -9.45
N THR A 162 -23.14 -15.27 -10.29
CA THR A 162 -23.32 -13.91 -10.84
C THR A 162 -23.63 -12.87 -9.75
N LEU A 163 -23.98 -13.29 -8.53
CA LEU A 163 -24.13 -12.39 -7.38
C LEU A 163 -22.82 -11.71 -6.97
N ASN A 164 -21.66 -12.26 -7.33
CA ASN A 164 -20.36 -11.62 -7.08
C ASN A 164 -20.27 -10.21 -7.71
N ALA A 165 -21.07 -9.91 -8.74
CA ALA A 165 -21.22 -8.56 -9.28
C ALA A 165 -21.78 -7.56 -8.23
N LEU A 166 -22.70 -7.99 -7.37
CA LEU A 166 -23.22 -7.18 -6.27
C LEU A 166 -22.14 -6.90 -5.22
N ARG A 167 -21.32 -7.91 -4.91
CA ARG A 167 -20.20 -7.76 -3.96
C ARG A 167 -19.26 -6.63 -4.39
N VAL A 168 -18.94 -6.53 -5.68
CA VAL A 168 -18.08 -5.47 -6.22
C VAL A 168 -18.85 -4.15 -6.32
N GLY A 169 -20.12 -4.18 -6.75
CA GLY A 169 -20.94 -3.00 -6.97
C GLY A 169 -21.32 -2.23 -5.69
N LYS A 170 -21.48 -2.91 -4.55
CA LYS A 170 -21.94 -2.30 -3.29
C LYS A 170 -21.07 -1.12 -2.85
N GLY A 171 -19.76 -1.19 -3.04
CA GLY A 171 -18.82 -0.13 -2.64
C GLY A 171 -19.11 1.19 -3.35
N PHE A 172 -19.52 1.14 -4.62
CA PHE A 172 -19.91 2.33 -5.36
C PHE A 172 -21.22 2.91 -4.84
N VAL A 173 -22.23 2.07 -4.57
CA VAL A 173 -23.52 2.51 -4.03
C VAL A 173 -23.35 3.22 -2.69
N LEU A 174 -22.58 2.62 -1.77
CA LEU A 174 -22.27 3.18 -0.46
C LEU A 174 -21.48 4.50 -0.60
N ALA A 175 -20.50 4.56 -1.50
CA ALA A 175 -19.72 5.77 -1.75
C ALA A 175 -20.60 6.91 -2.32
N PHE A 176 -21.47 6.63 -3.30
CA PHE A 176 -22.39 7.61 -3.87
C PHE A 176 -23.36 8.17 -2.81
N ALA A 177 -23.85 7.32 -1.90
CA ALA A 177 -24.70 7.76 -0.80
C ALA A 177 -23.96 8.69 0.19
N LEU A 178 -22.65 8.52 0.35
CA LEU A 178 -21.83 9.30 1.27
C LEU A 178 -21.38 10.67 0.70
N ILE A 179 -21.23 10.79 -0.63
CA ILE A 179 -20.74 12.00 -1.31
C ILE A 179 -21.50 13.28 -0.88
N PRO A 180 -22.85 13.32 -0.87
CA PRO A 180 -23.57 14.52 -0.47
C PRO A 180 -23.26 14.96 0.96
N PHE A 181 -23.10 14.01 1.89
CA PHE A 181 -22.77 14.32 3.28
C PHE A 181 -21.32 14.80 3.45
N ILE A 182 -20.36 14.21 2.73
CA ILE A 182 -18.97 14.69 2.74
C ILE A 182 -18.91 16.13 2.20
N HIS A 183 -19.59 16.39 1.09
CA HIS A 183 -19.65 17.73 0.51
C HIS A 183 -20.36 18.72 1.44
N LEU A 184 -21.41 18.29 2.14
CA LEU A 184 -22.08 19.10 3.17
C LEU A 184 -21.15 19.41 4.35
N ALA A 185 -20.38 18.43 4.83
CA ALA A 185 -19.39 18.63 5.89
C ALA A 185 -18.30 19.62 5.46
N ILE A 186 -17.82 19.54 4.22
CA ILE A 186 -16.85 20.50 3.66
C ILE A 186 -17.46 21.91 3.55
N ARG A 187 -18.74 22.03 3.19
CA ARG A 187 -19.45 23.33 3.15
C ARG A 187 -19.73 23.93 4.52
N ARG A 188 -19.64 23.14 5.59
CA ARG A 188 -19.82 23.62 6.97
C ARG A 188 -18.48 23.95 7.63
N ASP A 189 -17.56 23.00 7.60
CA ASP A 189 -16.34 23.09 8.40
C ASP A 189 -15.10 23.44 7.55
N GLY A 190 -15.23 23.50 6.23
CA GLY A 190 -14.16 23.91 5.30
C GLY A 190 -12.89 23.08 5.46
N GLU A 191 -11.78 23.77 5.72
CA GLU A 191 -10.46 23.16 5.94
C GLU A 191 -10.41 22.22 7.16
N ILE A 192 -11.28 22.42 8.16
CA ILE A 192 -11.32 21.53 9.33
C ILE A 192 -11.83 20.15 8.92
N ALA A 193 -12.88 20.08 8.09
CA ALA A 193 -13.37 18.80 7.56
C ALA A 193 -12.31 18.11 6.70
N LEU A 194 -11.62 18.86 5.82
CA LEU A 194 -10.53 18.33 5.01
C LEU A 194 -9.38 17.80 5.87
N GLY A 195 -9.00 18.52 6.92
CA GLY A 195 -7.97 18.08 7.87
C GLY A 195 -8.33 16.78 8.60
N ARG A 196 -9.62 16.56 8.90
CA ARG A 196 -10.10 15.31 9.50
C ARG A 196 -10.02 14.14 8.52
N ILE A 197 -10.38 14.36 7.24
CA ILE A 197 -10.22 13.36 6.18
C ILE A 197 -8.75 12.97 6.04
N VAL A 198 -7.85 13.96 5.96
CA VAL A 198 -6.40 13.75 5.86
C VAL A 198 -5.88 12.94 7.04
N THR A 199 -6.30 13.29 8.25
CA THR A 199 -5.91 12.60 9.48
C THR A 199 -6.45 11.17 9.49
N GLY A 200 -7.72 10.98 9.12
CA GLY A 200 -8.38 9.67 9.07
C GLY A 200 -7.71 8.70 8.09
N PHE A 201 -7.45 9.12 6.85
CA PHE A 201 -6.68 8.31 5.88
C PHE A 201 -5.26 8.04 6.35
N THR A 202 -4.61 8.99 7.05
CA THR A 202 -3.27 8.76 7.60
C THR A 202 -3.28 7.70 8.70
N PHE A 203 -4.29 7.71 9.58
CA PHE A 203 -4.45 6.65 10.57
C PHE A 203 -4.81 5.31 9.92
N GLY A 204 -5.71 5.30 8.93
CA GLY A 204 -6.05 4.10 8.16
C GLY A 204 -4.86 3.52 7.39
N PHE A 205 -3.93 4.37 6.92
CA PHE A 205 -2.68 3.91 6.33
C PHE A 205 -1.74 3.30 7.39
N ALA A 206 -1.65 3.94 8.56
CA ALA A 206 -0.83 3.45 9.67
C ALA A 206 -1.31 2.08 10.18
N THR A 207 -2.61 1.88 10.32
CA THR A 207 -3.19 0.60 10.78
C THR A 207 -2.89 -0.54 9.80
N CYS A 208 -3.06 -0.30 8.49
CA CYS A 208 -2.64 -1.26 7.46
C CYS A 208 -1.14 -1.56 7.51
N ALA A 209 -0.32 -0.53 7.67
CA ALA A 209 1.13 -0.68 7.69
C ALA A 209 1.60 -1.52 8.89
N VAL A 210 1.01 -1.28 10.07
CA VAL A 210 1.28 -2.08 11.28
C VAL A 210 0.81 -3.52 11.11
N ALA A 211 -0.37 -3.74 10.54
CA ALA A 211 -0.87 -5.09 10.26
C ALA A 211 0.04 -5.86 9.29
N ALA A 212 0.49 -5.21 8.20
CA ALA A 212 1.44 -5.80 7.26
C ALA A 212 2.80 -6.08 7.91
N LEU A 213 3.27 -5.19 8.81
CA LEU A 213 4.50 -5.41 9.57
C LEU A 213 4.40 -6.62 10.49
N TRP A 214 3.28 -6.73 11.21
CA TRP A 214 2.98 -7.84 12.10
C TRP A 214 2.95 -9.17 11.35
N GLU A 215 2.19 -9.24 10.26
CA GLU A 215 2.17 -10.41 9.37
C GLU A 215 3.59 -10.78 8.91
N ARG A 216 4.38 -9.81 8.47
CA ARG A 216 5.74 -10.10 8.00
C ARG A 216 6.69 -10.55 9.09
N MET A 217 6.54 -10.05 10.31
CA MET A 217 7.28 -10.58 11.47
C MET A 217 6.94 -12.03 11.73
N SER A 218 5.67 -12.41 11.56
CA SER A 218 5.18 -13.77 11.85
C SER A 218 5.51 -14.80 10.78
N PHE A 219 5.57 -14.43 9.49
CA PHE A 219 5.73 -15.39 8.40
C PHE A 219 7.14 -15.37 7.75
N PRO A 220 7.51 -14.42 6.87
CA PRO A 220 8.82 -14.45 6.19
C PRO A 220 9.97 -13.86 7.01
N GLY A 221 9.68 -13.04 8.02
CA GLY A 221 10.64 -12.15 8.69
C GLY A 221 10.73 -10.76 8.03
N LEU A 222 11.07 -9.73 8.83
CA LEU A 222 11.07 -8.32 8.39
C LEU A 222 12.04 -8.02 7.25
N THR A 223 13.20 -8.66 7.27
CA THR A 223 14.27 -8.38 6.32
C THR A 223 14.25 -9.33 5.13
N ASN A 224 13.36 -10.33 5.11
CA ASN A 224 13.35 -11.33 4.04
C ASN A 224 12.60 -10.83 2.80
N PHE A 225 13.33 -10.15 1.91
CA PHE A 225 12.84 -9.71 0.59
C PHE A 225 13.23 -10.67 -0.54
N ALA A 226 13.87 -11.80 -0.18
CA ALA A 226 14.31 -12.81 -1.12
C ALA A 226 13.16 -13.76 -1.50
N SER A 227 12.31 -14.11 -0.53
CA SER A 227 11.07 -14.82 -0.80
C SER A 227 10.01 -13.85 -1.32
N ASP A 228 9.28 -14.27 -2.36
CA ASP A 228 8.16 -13.51 -2.93
C ASP A 228 6.89 -13.67 -2.08
N TYR A 229 7.02 -13.51 -0.75
CA TYR A 229 5.88 -13.51 0.17
C TYR A 229 5.15 -12.17 0.11
N ARG A 230 4.02 -12.13 -0.60
CA ARG A 230 3.18 -10.95 -0.75
C ARG A 230 2.32 -10.72 0.50
N SER A 231 2.46 -9.54 1.11
CA SER A 231 1.67 -9.16 2.28
C SER A 231 0.18 -9.00 1.97
N THR A 232 -0.68 -9.42 2.90
CA THR A 232 -2.15 -9.31 2.78
C THR A 232 -2.79 -8.36 3.81
N ALA A 233 -2.09 -8.09 4.91
CA ALA A 233 -2.60 -7.43 6.10
C ALA A 233 -3.95 -8.02 6.54
N LEU A 234 -4.89 -7.17 6.99
CA LEU A 234 -6.25 -7.56 7.37
C LEU A 234 -7.24 -7.50 6.20
N PHE A 235 -6.77 -7.41 4.95
CA PHE A 235 -7.65 -7.40 3.78
C PHE A 235 -7.98 -8.83 3.37
N TRP A 236 -9.17 -9.29 3.72
CA TRP A 236 -9.61 -10.65 3.40
C TRP A 236 -9.57 -10.95 1.90
N GLU A 237 -9.91 -10.00 1.03
CA GLU A 237 -9.96 -10.21 -0.44
C GLU A 237 -8.62 -10.63 -1.05
N MET A 238 -7.53 -10.49 -0.31
CA MET A 238 -6.21 -10.93 -0.75
C MET A 238 -6.11 -12.46 -0.87
N HIS A 239 -6.97 -13.26 -0.19
CA HIS A 239 -6.92 -14.72 -0.28
C HIS A 239 -7.28 -15.27 -1.67
N VAL A 240 -8.09 -14.56 -2.45
CA VAL A 240 -8.39 -14.88 -3.86
C VAL A 240 -7.42 -14.21 -4.84
N GLY A 241 -6.32 -13.63 -4.34
CA GLY A 241 -5.37 -12.88 -5.15
C GLY A 241 -5.82 -11.46 -5.51
N GLY A 242 -6.73 -10.87 -4.73
CA GLY A 242 -7.19 -9.49 -4.91
C GLY A 242 -6.08 -8.44 -4.77
N ALA A 243 -6.47 -7.17 -4.95
CA ALA A 243 -5.58 -6.00 -4.84
C ALA A 243 -6.16 -4.92 -3.92
N ALA A 244 -6.94 -5.33 -2.90
CA ALA A 244 -7.60 -4.39 -2.00
C ALA A 244 -6.60 -3.64 -1.11
N LEU A 245 -5.61 -4.35 -0.55
CA LEU A 245 -4.52 -3.75 0.22
C LEU A 245 -3.73 -2.74 -0.64
N ASP A 246 -3.35 -3.17 -1.85
CA ASP A 246 -2.66 -2.36 -2.86
C ASP A 246 -3.40 -1.04 -3.11
N ALA A 247 -4.69 -1.13 -3.41
CA ALA A 247 -5.54 0.03 -3.69
C ALA A 247 -5.64 0.97 -2.49
N TRP A 248 -5.82 0.43 -1.28
CA TRP A 248 -5.92 1.22 -0.06
C TRP A 248 -4.63 1.98 0.27
N LEU A 249 -3.48 1.30 0.17
CA LEU A 249 -2.18 1.92 0.42
C LEU A 249 -1.89 3.02 -0.60
N CYS A 250 -2.14 2.78 -1.90
CA CYS A 250 -1.98 3.79 -2.95
C CYS A 250 -2.91 5.00 -2.75
N LEU A 251 -4.16 4.76 -2.39
CA LEU A 251 -5.15 5.80 -2.13
C LEU A 251 -4.73 6.68 -0.93
N SER A 252 -4.26 6.06 0.15
CA SER A 252 -4.02 6.75 1.42
C SER A 252 -2.66 7.44 1.49
N PHE A 253 -1.67 6.96 0.73
CA PHE A 253 -0.32 7.53 0.68
C PHE A 253 -0.26 9.07 0.45
N PRO A 254 -0.96 9.66 -0.54
CA PRO A 254 -0.96 11.11 -0.73
C PRO A 254 -1.53 11.89 0.46
N PHE A 255 -2.47 11.31 1.22
CA PHE A 255 -3.00 11.94 2.43
C PHE A 255 -1.94 11.97 3.54
N CYS A 256 -1.08 10.96 3.66
CA CYS A 256 0.02 10.99 4.62
C CYS A 256 1.05 12.08 4.29
N LEU A 257 1.35 12.28 3.01
CA LEU A 257 2.22 13.39 2.57
C LEU A 257 1.58 14.75 2.84
N LEU A 258 0.27 14.87 2.64
CA LEU A 258 -0.47 16.08 2.98
C LEU A 258 -0.51 16.32 4.50
N TYR A 259 -0.71 15.28 5.32
CA TYR A 259 -0.67 15.36 6.77
C TYR A 259 0.70 15.85 7.27
N LEU A 260 1.79 15.31 6.71
CA LEU A 260 3.14 15.79 7.00
C LEU A 260 3.31 17.28 6.67
N ARG A 261 2.76 17.74 5.53
CA ARG A 261 2.79 19.15 5.13
C ARG A 261 1.96 20.05 6.06
N MET A 262 0.84 19.56 6.57
CA MET A 262 -0.04 20.27 7.49
C MET A 262 0.49 20.27 8.94
N ALA A 263 1.37 19.32 9.29
CA ALA A 263 1.90 19.16 10.63
C ALA A 263 2.72 20.38 11.08
N ARG A 264 2.20 21.07 12.12
CA ARG A 264 2.84 22.26 12.71
C ARG A 264 3.81 21.92 13.84
N SER A 265 3.56 20.84 14.57
CA SER A 265 4.42 20.41 15.68
C SER A 265 5.45 19.38 15.22
N THR A 266 6.65 19.43 15.81
CA THR A 266 7.70 18.43 15.62
C THR A 266 7.22 16.99 15.89
N PRO A 267 6.50 16.68 16.98
CA PRO A 267 6.00 15.32 17.20
C PRO A 267 5.01 14.86 16.12
N ALA A 268 4.11 15.74 15.63
CA ALA A 268 3.21 15.37 14.55
C ALA A 268 3.95 15.10 13.23
N ARG A 269 5.01 15.86 12.95
CA ARG A 269 5.89 15.60 11.80
C ARG A 269 6.58 14.25 11.97
N VAL A 270 7.22 13.99 13.10
CA VAL A 270 7.89 12.71 13.37
C VAL A 270 6.92 11.53 13.24
N ALA A 271 5.72 11.64 13.80
CA ALA A 271 4.69 10.62 13.66
C ALA A 271 4.31 10.38 12.20
N ALA A 272 4.09 11.45 11.42
CA ALA A 272 3.81 11.35 9.99
C ALA A 272 4.95 10.64 9.24
N LEU A 273 6.20 11.01 9.53
CA LEU A 273 7.39 10.36 8.96
C LEU A 273 7.41 8.87 9.32
N VAL A 274 7.20 8.50 10.58
CA VAL A 274 7.15 7.08 10.97
C VAL A 274 6.05 6.33 10.21
N VAL A 275 4.85 6.90 10.12
CA VAL A 275 3.71 6.29 9.41
C VAL A 275 4.02 6.09 7.93
N ILE A 276 4.56 7.11 7.26
CA ILE A 276 4.91 6.98 5.84
C ILE A 276 6.04 5.95 5.68
N ALA A 277 6.99 5.84 6.62
CA ALA A 277 8.07 4.83 6.53
C ALA A 277 7.52 3.41 6.62
N LEU A 278 6.68 3.15 7.64
CA LEU A 278 6.04 1.86 7.83
C LEU A 278 5.16 1.48 6.64
N GLY A 279 4.37 2.41 6.13
CA GLY A 279 3.53 2.10 4.98
C GLY A 279 4.29 2.06 3.66
N SER A 280 5.44 2.72 3.52
CA SER A 280 6.35 2.51 2.38
C SER A 280 6.93 1.10 2.39
N TYR A 281 7.24 0.57 3.57
CA TYR A 281 7.60 -0.84 3.73
C TYR A 281 6.44 -1.75 3.34
N ALA A 282 5.22 -1.49 3.83
CA ALA A 282 4.04 -2.29 3.46
C ALA A 282 3.76 -2.25 1.96
N LEU A 283 3.82 -1.07 1.32
CA LEU A 283 3.74 -0.88 -0.12
C LEU A 283 4.81 -1.74 -0.82
N PHE A 284 6.06 -1.68 -0.35
CA PHE A 284 7.16 -2.47 -0.89
C PHE A 284 6.89 -3.97 -0.81
N THR A 285 6.37 -4.46 0.31
CA THR A 285 6.20 -5.90 0.55
C THR A 285 4.91 -6.48 -0.04
N THR A 286 4.10 -5.66 -0.71
CA THR A 286 3.06 -6.16 -1.62
C THR A 286 3.64 -6.79 -2.90
N PHE A 287 4.91 -6.51 -3.22
CA PHE A 287 5.58 -6.95 -4.45
C PHE A 287 4.78 -6.62 -5.73
N SER A 288 3.94 -5.59 -5.68
CA SER A 288 2.98 -5.24 -6.72
C SER A 288 3.49 -4.10 -7.60
N ARG A 289 3.68 -4.38 -8.89
CA ARG A 289 4.14 -3.41 -9.89
C ARG A 289 3.23 -2.19 -10.01
N ILE A 290 1.92 -2.42 -9.94
CA ILE A 290 0.90 -1.38 -10.11
C ILE A 290 0.95 -0.42 -8.93
N VAL A 291 1.21 -0.94 -7.73
CA VAL A 291 1.30 -0.16 -6.50
C VAL A 291 2.42 0.88 -6.58
N TYR A 292 3.62 0.44 -6.93
CA TYR A 292 4.77 1.33 -7.04
C TYR A 292 4.57 2.41 -8.11
N ALA A 293 4.03 2.02 -9.28
CA ALA A 293 3.72 2.96 -10.36
C ALA A 293 2.67 3.98 -9.92
N ALA A 294 1.62 3.55 -9.21
CA ALA A 294 0.57 4.42 -8.69
C ALA A 294 1.08 5.38 -7.61
N VAL A 295 1.94 4.92 -6.70
CA VAL A 295 2.57 5.79 -5.70
C VAL A 295 3.45 6.85 -6.38
N PHE A 296 4.26 6.44 -7.36
CA PHE A 296 5.07 7.38 -8.14
C PHE A 296 4.20 8.40 -8.89
N ALA A 297 3.15 7.94 -9.59
CA ALA A 297 2.21 8.80 -10.30
C ALA A 297 1.51 9.78 -9.35
N SER A 298 1.07 9.32 -8.16
CA SER A 298 0.43 10.20 -7.16
C SER A 298 1.38 11.30 -6.67
N ALA A 299 2.65 10.95 -6.41
CA ALA A 299 3.68 11.90 -6.00
C ALA A 299 4.01 12.91 -7.12
N ALA A 300 4.08 12.45 -8.37
CA ALA A 300 4.29 13.30 -9.54
C ALA A 300 3.15 14.30 -9.73
N VAL A 301 1.89 13.84 -9.63
CA VAL A 301 0.71 14.71 -9.71
C VAL A 301 0.70 15.72 -8.56
N MET A 302 0.99 15.31 -7.32
CA MET A 302 1.08 16.24 -6.20
C MET A 302 2.19 17.28 -6.38
N GLY A 303 3.36 16.86 -6.88
CA GLY A 303 4.47 17.75 -7.20
C GLY A 303 4.10 18.76 -8.29
N LEU A 304 3.49 18.30 -9.38
CA LEU A 304 2.99 19.15 -10.46
C LEU A 304 1.96 20.16 -9.93
N MET A 305 0.98 19.70 -9.15
CA MET A 305 -0.03 20.57 -8.54
C MET A 305 0.57 21.58 -7.56
N ALA A 306 1.60 21.21 -6.80
CA ALA A 306 2.30 22.13 -5.92
C ALA A 306 3.02 23.25 -6.70
N LEU A 307 3.52 22.95 -7.89
CA LEU A 307 4.18 23.91 -8.79
C LEU A 307 3.19 24.77 -9.57
N LEU A 308 2.00 24.24 -9.86
CA LEU A 308 0.89 24.96 -10.50
C LEU A 308 0.19 25.93 -9.54
N ARG A 309 0.36 25.78 -8.22
CA ARG A 309 -0.23 26.70 -7.25
C ARG A 309 0.46 28.08 -7.35
N PRO A 310 -0.29 29.16 -7.59
CA PRO A 310 0.28 30.50 -7.55
C PRO A 310 0.67 30.83 -6.10
N GLY A 311 1.95 30.63 -5.77
CA GLY A 311 2.55 31.16 -4.54
C GLY A 311 2.71 32.67 -4.67
N GLY A 312 2.19 33.42 -3.69
CA GLY A 312 2.43 34.86 -3.59
C GLY A 312 3.92 35.19 -3.56
N VAL A 313 4.28 36.24 -4.31
CA VAL A 313 5.61 36.84 -4.53
C VAL A 313 6.51 36.16 -5.59
N ARG A 314 6.38 36.69 -6.83
CA ARG A 314 7.37 36.84 -7.94
C ARG A 314 7.94 35.53 -8.56
N SER A 315 8.08 35.38 -9.89
CA SER A 315 8.24 36.35 -10.98
C SER A 315 7.42 35.94 -12.21
N ALA A 316 6.74 36.92 -12.81
CA ALA A 316 6.01 36.81 -14.05
C ALA A 316 6.98 36.72 -15.25
N SER A 317 7.37 35.52 -15.62
CA SER A 317 7.80 35.16 -16.99
C SER A 317 8.17 33.67 -17.06
N GLY A 318 7.48 32.91 -17.91
CA GLY A 318 7.90 31.54 -18.29
C GLY A 318 7.10 30.36 -17.72
N GLY A 319 5.79 30.54 -17.45
CA GLY A 319 4.96 29.53 -16.78
C GLY A 319 4.68 28.23 -17.55
N ARG A 320 4.64 28.23 -18.89
CA ARG A 320 4.24 27.04 -19.68
C ARG A 320 5.39 26.09 -20.02
N GLY A 321 6.57 26.61 -20.38
CA GLY A 321 7.73 25.77 -20.75
C GLY A 321 8.27 24.92 -19.60
N SER A 322 8.27 25.47 -18.37
CA SER A 322 8.72 24.75 -17.17
C SER A 322 7.80 23.58 -16.78
N LEU A 323 6.50 23.70 -17.09
CA LEU A 323 5.51 22.66 -16.79
C LEU A 323 5.59 21.50 -17.77
N VAL A 324 5.78 21.80 -19.06
CA VAL A 324 5.96 20.76 -20.09
C VAL A 324 7.24 19.98 -19.85
N VAL A 325 8.35 20.66 -19.54
CA VAL A 325 9.61 19.98 -19.19
C VAL A 325 9.42 19.09 -17.97
N LEU A 326 8.79 19.59 -16.89
CA LEU A 326 8.55 18.77 -15.71
C LEU A 326 7.61 17.58 -15.96
N ALA A 327 6.57 17.76 -16.78
CA ALA A 327 5.66 16.68 -17.16
C ALA A 327 6.37 15.62 -18.02
N LEU A 328 7.27 16.03 -18.92
CA LEU A 328 8.12 15.13 -19.70
C LEU A 328 9.13 14.40 -18.81
N LEU A 329 9.69 15.06 -17.81
CA LEU A 329 10.60 14.44 -16.83
C LEU A 329 9.86 13.42 -15.95
N ALA A 330 8.66 13.74 -15.47
CA ALA A 330 7.83 12.84 -14.70
C ALA A 330 7.33 11.65 -15.55
N GLY A 331 6.91 11.91 -16.79
CA GLY A 331 6.50 10.89 -17.75
C GLY A 331 7.64 9.97 -18.16
N GLY A 332 8.83 10.53 -18.41
CA GLY A 332 10.05 9.77 -18.72
C GLY A 332 10.53 8.91 -17.55
N ALA A 333 10.46 9.44 -16.33
CA ALA A 333 10.75 8.67 -15.13
C ALA A 333 9.73 7.53 -14.90
N LEU A 334 8.43 7.78 -15.14
CA LEU A 334 7.40 6.74 -15.07
C LEU A 334 7.63 5.66 -16.14
N ALA A 335 7.91 6.06 -17.38
CA ALA A 335 8.21 5.15 -18.48
C ALA A 335 9.47 4.30 -18.20
N ALA A 336 10.54 4.92 -17.68
CA ALA A 336 11.75 4.21 -17.27
C ALA A 336 11.46 3.17 -16.17
N CYS A 337 10.65 3.52 -15.16
CA CYS A 337 10.20 2.57 -14.15
C CYS A 337 9.41 1.39 -14.77
N LEU A 338 8.46 1.66 -15.67
CA LEU A 338 7.68 0.60 -16.32
C LEU A 338 8.53 -0.33 -17.22
N LEU A 339 9.48 0.23 -17.97
CA LEU A 339 10.41 -0.55 -18.79
C LEU A 339 11.35 -1.38 -17.92
N SER A 340 11.88 -0.80 -16.84
CA SER A 340 12.72 -1.52 -15.91
C SER A 340 12.00 -2.66 -15.17
N PHE A 341 10.68 -2.54 -15.00
CA PHE A 341 9.88 -3.63 -14.47
C PHE A 341 9.84 -4.81 -15.43
N GLN A 342 9.72 -4.54 -16.74
CA GLN A 342 9.74 -5.61 -17.73
C GLN A 342 11.07 -6.36 -17.75
N SER A 343 12.18 -5.69 -17.43
CA SER A 343 13.50 -6.30 -17.41
C SER A 343 13.88 -6.95 -16.09
N GLY A 344 13.56 -6.36 -14.93
CA GLY A 344 14.06 -6.78 -13.61
C GLY A 344 12.98 -6.99 -12.56
N GLY A 345 11.71 -7.02 -12.96
CA GLY A 345 10.58 -7.06 -12.05
C GLY A 345 10.54 -5.86 -11.10
N TYR A 346 9.95 -6.06 -9.93
CA TYR A 346 9.84 -5.01 -8.91
C TYR A 346 11.20 -4.53 -8.39
N ARG A 347 12.22 -5.39 -8.43
CA ARG A 347 13.56 -5.09 -7.92
C ARG A 347 14.30 -4.14 -8.85
N GLY A 348 14.21 -4.39 -10.16
CA GLY A 348 14.65 -3.46 -11.19
C GLY A 348 13.97 -2.10 -11.05
N MET A 349 12.63 -2.11 -10.95
CA MET A 349 11.89 -0.86 -10.82
C MET A 349 12.21 -0.07 -9.54
N GLY A 350 12.45 -0.75 -8.42
CA GLY A 350 12.93 -0.12 -7.19
C GLY A 350 14.29 0.56 -7.35
N ALA A 351 15.21 -0.05 -8.10
CA ALA A 351 16.51 0.55 -8.43
C ALA A 351 16.35 1.78 -9.33
N PHE A 352 15.53 1.71 -10.39
CA PHE A 352 15.31 2.86 -11.26
C PHE A 352 14.58 4.02 -10.58
N ALA A 353 13.59 3.74 -9.72
CA ALA A 353 12.94 4.77 -8.91
C ALA A 353 13.93 5.51 -8.00
N GLY A 354 14.90 4.79 -7.42
CA GLY A 354 15.99 5.40 -6.66
C GLY A 354 16.89 6.29 -7.48
N LEU A 355 17.29 5.80 -8.66
CA LEU A 355 18.08 6.57 -9.60
C LEU A 355 17.37 7.87 -10.00
N VAL A 356 16.06 7.84 -10.25
CA VAL A 356 15.24 9.03 -10.54
C VAL A 356 15.27 10.03 -9.38
N VAL A 357 15.15 9.56 -8.13
CA VAL A 357 15.23 10.42 -6.94
C VAL A 357 16.62 11.06 -6.82
N LEU A 358 17.69 10.28 -7.01
CA LEU A 358 19.06 10.79 -6.97
C LEU A 358 19.33 11.79 -8.10
N ALA A 359 18.81 11.52 -9.29
CA ALA A 359 18.88 12.41 -10.44
C ALA A 359 18.18 13.75 -10.14
N TYR A 360 16.99 13.71 -9.55
CA TYR A 360 16.25 14.90 -9.13
C TYR A 360 17.02 15.75 -8.10
N LEU A 361 17.65 15.11 -7.10
CA LEU A 361 18.48 15.81 -6.11
C LEU A 361 19.77 16.37 -6.72
N GLY A 362 20.35 15.64 -7.68
CA GLY A 362 21.54 16.02 -8.43
C GLY A 362 21.35 17.26 -9.31
N GLY A 363 20.11 17.55 -9.73
CA GLY A 363 19.81 18.65 -10.66
C GLY A 363 20.31 20.02 -10.21
N GLY A 364 20.34 20.31 -8.90
CA GLY A 364 20.91 21.56 -8.39
C GLY A 364 22.43 21.66 -8.56
N SER A 365 23.13 20.54 -8.59
CA SER A 365 24.60 20.47 -8.75
C SER A 365 25.02 20.43 -10.21
N LEU A 366 24.13 19.98 -11.09
CA LEU A 366 24.38 19.83 -12.53
C LEU A 366 24.01 21.08 -13.34
N HIS A 367 23.27 22.01 -12.75
CA HIS A 367 22.84 23.24 -13.42
C HIS A 367 24.04 24.09 -13.85
N GLY A 368 24.15 24.38 -15.15
CA GLY A 368 25.27 25.13 -15.72
C GLY A 368 26.59 24.35 -15.80
N ALA A 369 26.56 23.03 -15.63
CA ALA A 369 27.74 22.19 -15.79
C ALA A 369 28.28 22.26 -17.23
N ARG A 370 29.60 22.36 -17.38
CA ARG A 370 30.25 22.35 -18.71
C ARG A 370 30.20 20.95 -19.31
N ALA A 371 30.09 20.85 -20.63
CA ALA A 371 30.09 19.57 -21.34
C ALA A 371 31.29 18.68 -20.96
N GLY A 372 32.50 19.25 -20.82
CA GLY A 372 33.68 18.52 -20.37
C GLY A 372 33.53 17.88 -18.97
N GLN A 373 32.85 18.53 -18.03
CA GLN A 373 32.61 17.97 -16.70
C GLN A 373 31.61 16.80 -16.74
N LEU A 374 30.60 16.88 -17.61
CA LEU A 374 29.64 15.79 -17.82
C LEU A 374 30.32 14.59 -18.50
N ILE A 375 31.19 14.83 -19.49
CA ILE A 375 31.95 13.78 -20.18
C ILE A 375 32.92 13.09 -19.23
N ILE A 376 33.73 13.86 -18.49
CA ILE A 376 34.68 13.31 -17.50
C ILE A 376 33.93 12.51 -16.44
N GLY A 377 32.82 13.04 -15.92
CA GLY A 377 31.97 12.34 -14.98
C GLY A 377 31.39 11.05 -15.56
N GLY A 378 30.87 11.08 -16.79
CA GLY A 378 30.34 9.90 -17.47
C GLY A 378 31.37 8.80 -17.67
N LEU A 379 32.57 9.16 -18.13
CA LEU A 379 33.69 8.22 -18.28
C LEU A 379 34.13 7.62 -16.95
N ALA A 380 34.23 8.44 -15.89
CA ALA A 380 34.54 7.97 -14.55
C ALA A 380 33.47 7.00 -14.02
N GLY A 381 32.19 7.29 -14.25
CA GLY A 381 31.07 6.41 -13.88
C GLY A 381 31.09 5.07 -14.62
N LEU A 382 31.43 5.08 -15.92
CA LEU A 382 31.62 3.85 -16.71
C LEU A 382 32.80 3.02 -16.21
N ALA A 383 33.93 3.66 -15.84
CA ALA A 383 35.08 2.97 -15.29
C ALA A 383 34.76 2.22 -13.98
N LEU A 384 33.90 2.81 -13.13
CA LEU A 384 33.41 2.18 -11.89
C LEU A 384 32.49 0.96 -12.13
N ALA A 385 32.00 0.76 -13.36
CA ALA A 385 31.20 -0.42 -13.71
C ALA A 385 32.02 -1.71 -13.76
N GLY A 386 33.32 -1.65 -14.07
CA GLY A 386 34.20 -2.82 -14.11
C GLY A 386 34.25 -3.58 -12.77
N PRO A 387 34.61 -2.91 -11.66
CA PRO A 387 34.53 -3.49 -10.32
C PRO A 387 33.13 -3.97 -9.94
N SER A 388 32.09 -3.33 -10.49
CA SER A 388 30.70 -3.66 -10.22
C SER A 388 30.27 -4.99 -10.86
N LEU A 389 30.76 -5.27 -12.07
CA LEU A 389 30.58 -6.55 -12.74
C LEU A 389 31.27 -7.69 -11.99
N LEU A 390 32.49 -7.45 -11.51
CA LEU A 390 33.26 -8.44 -10.74
C LEU A 390 32.54 -8.81 -9.45
N ALA A 391 32.10 -7.83 -8.67
CA ALA A 391 31.38 -8.10 -7.43
C ALA A 391 29.96 -8.65 -7.68
N ALA A 392 29.31 -8.32 -8.81
CA ALA A 392 28.05 -8.94 -9.21
C ALA A 392 28.20 -10.43 -9.53
N TRP A 393 29.35 -10.83 -10.10
CA TRP A 393 29.67 -12.20 -10.46
C TRP A 393 30.10 -13.04 -9.26
N TRP A 394 30.93 -12.47 -8.37
CA TRP A 394 31.57 -13.22 -7.28
C TRP A 394 30.73 -13.29 -6.00
N ILE A 395 29.82 -12.34 -5.80
CA ILE A 395 29.00 -12.27 -4.59
C ILE A 395 27.57 -12.69 -4.95
N PRO A 396 26.99 -13.72 -4.32
CA PRO A 396 25.56 -14.02 -4.39
C PRO A 396 24.77 -12.77 -3.98
N LYS A 397 23.92 -12.26 -4.88
CA LYS A 397 23.21 -10.97 -4.75
C LYS A 397 24.12 -9.73 -4.73
N GLY A 398 25.35 -9.86 -5.25
CA GLY A 398 26.31 -8.76 -5.46
C GLY A 398 25.71 -7.52 -6.16
N PRO A 399 24.81 -7.66 -7.16
CA PRO A 399 24.15 -6.51 -7.76
C PRO A 399 23.42 -5.59 -6.75
N TYR A 400 22.83 -6.13 -5.69
CA TYR A 400 22.15 -5.32 -4.66
C TYR A 400 23.13 -4.58 -3.76
N LEU A 401 24.23 -5.23 -3.41
CA LEU A 401 25.23 -4.65 -2.52
C LEU A 401 25.89 -3.43 -3.18
N ILE A 402 26.28 -3.58 -4.44
CA ILE A 402 26.96 -2.53 -5.21
C ILE A 402 25.98 -1.43 -5.59
N TYR A 403 24.74 -1.78 -5.93
CA TYR A 403 23.67 -0.80 -6.10
C TYR A 403 23.45 0.02 -4.81
N GLY A 404 23.31 -0.64 -3.66
CA GLY A 404 23.17 0.02 -2.36
C GLY A 404 24.35 0.91 -2.01
N LEU A 405 25.57 0.48 -2.32
CA LEU A 405 26.79 1.26 -2.13
C LEU A 405 26.80 2.52 -3.01
N SER A 406 26.65 2.35 -4.33
CA SER A 406 26.67 3.46 -5.29
C SER A 406 25.57 4.48 -5.01
N ALA A 407 24.33 4.02 -4.79
CA ALA A 407 23.20 4.87 -4.44
C ALA A 407 23.40 5.55 -3.07
N GLY A 408 23.96 4.85 -2.08
CA GLY A 408 24.24 5.39 -0.75
C GLY A 408 25.30 6.49 -0.75
N VAL A 409 26.38 6.30 -1.51
CA VAL A 409 27.45 7.30 -1.67
C VAL A 409 26.93 8.53 -2.42
N ALA A 410 26.21 8.33 -3.52
CA ALA A 410 25.55 9.41 -4.27
C ALA A 410 24.62 10.22 -3.36
N LEU A 411 23.83 9.51 -2.55
CA LEU A 411 22.88 10.13 -1.66
C LEU A 411 23.55 10.93 -0.55
N TRP A 412 24.54 10.35 0.13
CA TRP A 412 25.27 11.01 1.19
C TRP A 412 25.92 12.31 0.71
N LEU A 413 26.53 12.29 -0.48
CA LEU A 413 27.14 13.46 -1.10
C LEU A 413 26.10 14.56 -1.38
N LEU A 414 24.97 14.20 -2.00
CA LEU A 414 23.91 15.14 -2.36
C LEU A 414 23.21 15.75 -1.13
N VAL A 415 22.92 14.93 -0.12
CA VAL A 415 22.31 15.40 1.14
C VAL A 415 23.27 16.30 1.92
N ASN A 416 24.56 15.98 1.96
CA ASN A 416 25.54 16.84 2.61
C ASN A 416 25.73 18.17 1.87
N GLY A 417 25.73 18.14 0.53
CA GLY A 417 25.75 19.36 -0.28
C GLY A 417 24.54 20.26 -0.01
N LEU A 418 23.35 19.67 0.11
CA LEU A 418 22.13 20.40 0.50
C LEU A 418 22.23 20.98 1.91
N ARG A 419 22.73 20.21 2.89
CA ARG A 419 22.91 20.67 4.28
C ARG A 419 23.90 21.83 4.40
N ARG A 420 25.00 21.76 3.63
CA ARG A 420 26.06 22.77 3.64
C ARG A 420 25.81 23.94 2.68
N GLN A 421 24.71 23.88 1.90
CA GLN A 421 24.37 24.84 0.84
C GLN A 421 25.45 25.00 -0.23
N THR A 422 26.37 24.03 -0.35
CA THR A 422 27.45 24.00 -1.32
C THR A 422 27.24 22.80 -2.25
N PRO A 423 26.87 23.03 -3.52
CA PRO A 423 26.64 21.93 -4.45
C PRO A 423 27.95 21.17 -4.70
N PRO A 424 27.95 19.83 -4.62
CA PRO A 424 29.10 19.01 -4.98
C PRO A 424 29.49 19.19 -6.45
N ALA A 425 30.74 18.86 -6.78
CA ALA A 425 31.27 19.03 -8.13
C ALA A 425 30.42 18.26 -9.17
N PRO A 426 30.04 18.90 -10.30
CA PRO A 426 29.14 18.29 -11.29
C PRO A 426 29.70 17.03 -11.92
N ALA A 427 31.02 16.95 -12.13
CA ALA A 427 31.68 15.75 -12.64
C ALA A 427 31.55 14.56 -11.68
N LEU A 428 31.69 14.80 -10.37
CA LEU A 428 31.54 13.77 -9.34
C LEU A 428 30.09 13.29 -9.22
N VAL A 429 29.13 14.21 -9.24
CA VAL A 429 27.69 13.86 -9.24
C VAL A 429 27.33 13.04 -10.48
N THR A 430 27.81 13.45 -11.65
CA THR A 430 27.58 12.71 -12.91
C THR A 430 28.18 11.31 -12.85
N ALA A 431 29.40 11.16 -12.32
CA ALA A 431 30.05 9.85 -12.17
C ALA A 431 29.26 8.91 -11.26
N LEU A 432 28.80 9.39 -10.10
CA LEU A 432 28.03 8.59 -9.16
C LEU A 432 26.65 8.21 -9.71
N LEU A 433 25.99 9.10 -10.46
CA LEU A 433 24.70 8.80 -11.08
C LEU A 433 24.81 7.81 -12.23
N VAL A 434 25.82 7.95 -13.09
CA VAL A 434 26.10 6.97 -14.18
C VAL A 434 26.46 5.62 -13.59
N TRP A 435 27.31 5.58 -12.55
CA TRP A 435 27.65 4.34 -11.85
C TRP A 435 26.42 3.67 -11.23
N THR A 436 25.56 4.45 -10.55
CA THR A 436 24.30 3.94 -9.97
C THR A 436 23.34 3.45 -11.05
N ALA A 437 23.29 4.11 -12.22
CA ALA A 437 22.45 3.70 -13.34
C ALA A 437 22.88 2.34 -13.91
N LEU A 438 24.19 2.11 -14.07
CA LEU A 438 24.73 0.83 -14.52
C LEU A 438 24.46 -0.27 -13.49
N ASN A 439 24.56 0.03 -12.20
CA ASN A 439 24.20 -0.93 -11.15
C ASN A 439 22.70 -1.24 -11.13
N ALA A 440 21.82 -0.30 -11.44
CA ALA A 440 20.38 -0.55 -11.59
C ALA A 440 20.10 -1.51 -12.77
N VAL A 441 20.84 -1.37 -13.87
CA VAL A 441 20.79 -2.32 -15.00
C VAL A 441 21.27 -3.70 -14.55
N LEU A 442 22.35 -3.80 -13.78
CA LEU A 442 22.84 -5.08 -13.24
C LEU A 442 21.81 -5.77 -12.33
N VAL A 443 21.06 -5.02 -11.51
CA VAL A 443 19.95 -5.57 -10.73
C VAL A 443 18.89 -6.19 -11.66
N CYS A 444 18.59 -5.55 -12.79
CA CYS A 444 17.66 -6.08 -13.77
C CYS A 444 18.19 -7.34 -14.45
N VAL A 445 19.44 -7.31 -14.93
CA VAL A 445 20.07 -8.45 -15.62
C VAL A 445 20.09 -9.69 -14.73
N HIS A 446 20.38 -9.52 -13.45
CA HIS A 446 20.48 -10.63 -12.50
C HIS A 446 19.15 -11.37 -12.24
N TRP A 447 18.00 -10.67 -12.35
CA TRP A 447 16.68 -11.27 -12.11
C TRP A 447 15.85 -11.50 -13.36
N GLY A 448 16.10 -10.75 -14.43
CA GLY A 448 15.50 -10.96 -15.74
C GLY A 448 16.22 -11.98 -16.59
N GLU A 449 17.21 -12.69 -16.03
CA GLU A 449 18.07 -13.66 -16.72
C GLU A 449 18.68 -13.11 -18.03
N GLY A 450 18.86 -11.78 -18.12
CA GLY A 450 19.36 -11.12 -19.32
C GLY A 450 18.40 -11.10 -20.53
N ALA A 451 17.14 -11.51 -20.41
CA ALA A 451 16.20 -11.57 -21.54
C ALA A 451 15.80 -10.19 -22.11
N ARG A 452 15.94 -9.12 -21.31
CA ARG A 452 15.44 -7.76 -21.61
C ARG A 452 16.43 -6.67 -21.19
N VAL A 453 17.70 -6.87 -21.51
CA VAL A 453 18.77 -5.89 -21.26
C VAL A 453 18.58 -4.58 -22.04
N PRO A 454 18.13 -4.58 -23.31
CA PRO A 454 17.90 -3.33 -24.05
C PRO A 454 16.90 -2.39 -23.36
N GLU A 455 15.84 -2.93 -22.77
CA GLU A 455 14.82 -2.16 -22.05
C GLU A 455 15.37 -1.55 -20.76
N ALA A 456 16.23 -2.29 -20.03
CA ALA A 456 16.92 -1.78 -18.86
C ALA A 456 17.91 -0.66 -19.21
N LEU A 457 18.66 -0.81 -20.31
CA LEU A 457 19.58 0.22 -20.81
C LEU A 457 18.82 1.45 -21.31
N LEU A 458 17.69 1.27 -21.98
CA LEU A 458 16.83 2.36 -22.42
C LEU A 458 16.25 3.11 -21.23
N ALA A 459 15.78 2.40 -20.19
CA ALA A 459 15.34 3.03 -18.95
C ALA A 459 16.46 3.86 -18.29
N ALA A 460 17.69 3.34 -18.25
CA ALA A 460 18.85 4.09 -17.75
C ALA A 460 19.14 5.32 -18.60
N GLY A 461 19.12 5.19 -19.93
CA GLY A 461 19.28 6.29 -20.87
C GLY A 461 18.22 7.38 -20.66
N MET A 462 16.96 7.02 -20.44
CA MET A 462 15.88 7.98 -20.15
C MET A 462 16.15 8.77 -18.88
N VAL A 463 16.59 8.12 -17.79
CA VAL A 463 16.91 8.83 -16.53
C VAL A 463 18.18 9.68 -16.66
N LEU A 464 19.19 9.23 -17.41
CA LEU A 464 20.38 10.03 -17.69
C LEU A 464 20.08 11.22 -18.61
N ALA A 465 19.14 11.09 -19.55
CA ALA A 465 18.66 12.20 -20.37
C ALA A 465 17.98 13.29 -19.52
N VAL A 466 17.34 12.91 -18.40
CA VAL A 466 16.85 13.87 -17.40
C VAL A 466 18.00 14.70 -16.81
N LEU A 467 19.18 14.11 -16.58
CA LEU A 467 20.35 14.84 -16.06
C LEU A 467 20.89 15.86 -17.07
N VAL A 468 20.96 15.47 -18.34
CA VAL A 468 21.43 16.34 -19.43
C VAL A 468 20.45 17.50 -19.66
N THR A 469 19.15 17.24 -19.57
CA THR A 469 18.14 18.30 -19.68
C THR A 469 18.16 19.23 -18.46
N GLN A 470 18.46 18.74 -17.26
CA GLN A 470 18.63 19.57 -16.06
C GLN A 470 19.90 20.42 -16.07
N SER A 471 20.98 19.98 -16.72
CA SER A 471 22.21 20.78 -16.83
C SER A 471 22.05 21.96 -17.77
N ALA A 472 21.26 21.78 -18.84
CA ALA A 472 20.96 22.79 -19.85
C ALA A 472 19.73 23.66 -19.50
N SER A 473 18.90 23.28 -18.53
CA SER A 473 17.67 24.02 -18.23
C SER A 473 17.98 25.36 -17.53
N PRO A 474 17.34 26.47 -17.93
CA PRO A 474 17.56 27.80 -17.34
C PRO A 474 17.07 27.91 -15.89
N ARG A 475 16.33 26.91 -15.39
CA ARG A 475 15.95 26.77 -13.99
C ARG A 475 16.32 25.36 -13.51
N PRO A 476 17.08 25.21 -12.42
CA PRO A 476 17.28 23.91 -11.82
C PRO A 476 15.95 23.41 -11.25
N CYS A 477 15.58 22.15 -11.55
CA CYS A 477 14.47 21.47 -10.88
C CYS A 477 14.81 21.06 -9.44
N GLY A 478 15.97 21.47 -8.92
CA GLY A 478 16.52 21.05 -7.63
C GLY A 478 15.72 21.55 -6.43
N CYS A 479 15.63 20.71 -5.40
CA CYS A 479 14.91 21.00 -4.19
C CYS A 479 15.66 22.03 -3.31
N ARG A 480 15.26 23.31 -3.38
CA ARG A 480 15.77 24.35 -2.45
C ARG A 480 15.13 24.28 -1.05
N ASN A 481 14.10 23.45 -0.86
CA ASN A 481 13.40 23.27 0.43
C ASN A 481 13.41 21.81 0.88
N SER A 482 13.96 21.57 2.08
CA SER A 482 14.70 20.36 2.47
C SER A 482 13.88 19.19 3.03
N THR A 483 12.58 19.33 3.31
CA THR A 483 11.89 18.35 4.18
C THR A 483 11.27 17.16 3.46
N VAL A 484 10.71 17.34 2.27
CA VAL A 484 9.98 16.28 1.55
C VAL A 484 10.91 15.39 0.73
N CYS A 485 11.97 15.97 0.17
CA CYS A 485 12.94 15.27 -0.67
C CYS A 485 13.89 14.37 0.14
N MET A 486 14.40 14.87 1.28
CA MET A 486 15.23 14.07 2.20
C MET A 486 14.49 12.86 2.78
N TRP A 487 13.17 12.86 2.72
CA TRP A 487 12.34 11.84 3.35
C TRP A 487 11.99 10.67 2.41
N TRP A 488 11.64 10.96 1.15
CA TRP A 488 11.55 9.95 0.08
C TRP A 488 12.83 9.14 -0.05
N VAL A 489 13.95 9.86 0.01
CA VAL A 489 15.31 9.34 0.12
C VAL A 489 15.49 8.38 1.28
N GLY A 490 15.06 8.76 2.49
CA GLY A 490 15.30 7.97 3.71
C GLY A 490 14.56 6.65 3.73
N CYS A 491 13.31 6.64 3.26
CA CYS A 491 12.49 5.42 3.20
C CYS A 491 12.93 4.48 2.08
N TRP A 492 13.28 5.04 0.92
CA TRP A 492 13.87 4.27 -0.16
C TRP A 492 15.23 3.66 0.26
N TRP A 493 16.08 4.43 0.97
CA TRP A 493 17.35 3.94 1.49
C TRP A 493 17.18 2.86 2.57
N TRP A 494 16.17 2.96 3.44
CA TRP A 494 15.88 1.91 4.43
C TRP A 494 15.46 0.59 3.77
N VAL A 495 14.69 0.62 2.68
CA VAL A 495 14.29 -0.57 1.90
C VAL A 495 15.49 -1.19 1.18
N VAL A 496 16.32 -0.38 0.53
CA VAL A 496 17.53 -0.86 -0.17
C VAL A 496 18.57 -1.40 0.82
N TRP A 497 18.80 -0.70 1.93
CA TRP A 497 19.75 -1.10 2.97
C TRP A 497 19.30 -2.32 3.76
N SER A 498 18.00 -2.44 4.09
CA SER A 498 17.45 -3.65 4.74
C SER A 498 17.51 -4.87 3.82
N SER A 499 17.32 -4.69 2.51
CA SER A 499 17.53 -5.74 1.49
C SER A 499 18.99 -6.19 1.41
N ALA A 500 19.94 -5.24 1.44
CA ALA A 500 21.38 -5.54 1.47
C ALA A 500 21.82 -6.22 2.79
N ARG A 501 21.29 -5.78 3.94
CA ARG A 501 21.57 -6.36 5.26
C ARG A 501 21.04 -7.80 5.37
N SER A 502 19.87 -8.09 4.78
CA SER A 502 19.32 -9.45 4.72
C SER A 502 20.23 -10.41 3.97
N ALA A 503 20.80 -9.96 2.84
CA ALA A 503 21.79 -10.75 2.09
C ALA A 503 23.03 -11.06 2.94
N ALA A 504 23.53 -10.10 3.72
CA ALA A 504 24.66 -10.29 4.63
C ALA A 504 24.34 -11.24 5.82
N THR A 505 23.09 -11.24 6.32
CA THR A 505 22.69 -12.13 7.43
C THR A 505 22.44 -13.57 6.97
N THR A 506 21.89 -13.76 5.77
CA THR A 506 21.83 -15.11 5.15
C THR A 506 23.25 -15.67 4.94
N TRP A 507 24.20 -14.81 4.57
CA TRP A 507 25.61 -15.16 4.43
C TRP A 507 26.27 -15.61 5.74
N ALA A 508 26.03 -14.90 6.85
CA ALA A 508 26.55 -15.29 8.16
C ALA A 508 26.01 -16.66 8.63
N VAL A 509 24.72 -16.95 8.35
CA VAL A 509 24.08 -18.22 8.72
C VAL A 509 24.57 -19.40 7.87
N VAL A 510 24.86 -19.17 6.59
CA VAL A 510 25.37 -20.21 5.66
C VAL A 510 26.85 -20.54 5.94
N TRP A 511 27.66 -19.56 6.38
CA TRP A 511 29.08 -19.80 6.69
C TRP A 511 29.35 -20.30 8.13
N LEU A 512 28.46 -20.04 9.09
CA LEU A 512 28.60 -20.52 10.47
C LEU A 512 28.14 -21.98 10.69
N ARG A 513 27.77 -22.71 9.64
CA ARG A 513 27.58 -24.18 9.68
C ARG A 513 28.64 -24.90 8.84
N PRO A 514 29.85 -25.17 9.36
CA PRO A 514 30.63 -26.31 8.92
C PRO A 514 30.18 -27.58 9.68
N ALA A 515 30.16 -28.72 8.98
CA ALA A 515 29.99 -30.09 9.47
C ALA A 515 28.56 -30.59 9.79
N MET A 516 27.86 -31.05 8.76
CA MET A 516 27.25 -32.38 8.75
C MET A 516 27.03 -32.83 7.30
N ILE A 517 28.11 -33.31 6.68
CA ILE A 517 28.06 -34.07 5.44
C ILE A 517 27.76 -35.52 5.85
N CYS A 518 26.54 -35.99 5.60
CA CYS A 518 26.29 -37.42 5.47
C CYS A 518 26.44 -37.78 3.99
N THR A 519 27.36 -38.69 3.75
CA THR A 519 27.75 -39.28 2.48
C THR A 519 26.57 -40.05 1.84
N ALA A 520 26.27 -39.75 0.58
CA ALA A 520 25.52 -40.65 -0.30
C ALA A 520 26.29 -40.73 -1.63
N GLY A 521 26.61 -41.97 -2.03
CA GLY A 521 27.58 -42.31 -3.08
C GLY A 521 27.17 -41.96 -4.51
N PRO A 522 28.07 -42.18 -5.49
CA PRO A 522 27.89 -41.71 -6.85
C PRO A 522 26.95 -42.63 -7.65
N PRO A 523 26.11 -42.12 -8.56
CA PRO A 523 25.40 -42.97 -9.51
C PRO A 523 26.27 -43.26 -10.72
N THR A 524 26.40 -44.55 -11.03
CA THR A 524 27.04 -45.10 -12.23
C THR A 524 26.11 -45.05 -13.44
N SER A 525 26.52 -44.32 -14.47
CA SER A 525 26.27 -44.52 -15.92
C SER A 525 24.85 -44.31 -16.52
N PRO A 526 24.78 -43.98 -17.83
CA PRO A 526 23.72 -43.16 -18.42
C PRO A 526 22.75 -43.94 -19.31
N THR A 527 21.45 -43.69 -19.18
CA THR A 527 20.47 -43.97 -20.23
C THR A 527 19.42 -42.86 -20.23
N GLY A 528 19.14 -42.33 -21.43
CA GLY A 528 18.21 -41.23 -21.63
C GLY A 528 16.74 -41.67 -21.61
N TRP A 529 15.90 -40.70 -21.96
CA TRP A 529 14.46 -40.72 -22.30
C TRP A 529 13.50 -40.13 -21.27
N GLY A 530 12.79 -39.10 -21.72
CA GLY A 530 11.32 -39.07 -21.62
C GLY A 530 10.71 -38.22 -20.51
N TRP A 531 10.31 -36.99 -20.85
CA TRP A 531 9.34 -36.20 -20.08
C TRP A 531 7.92 -36.71 -20.39
N SER A 532 7.24 -37.30 -19.40
CA SER A 532 5.77 -37.46 -19.37
C SER A 532 5.26 -37.90 -18.00
N GLY A 533 4.20 -37.23 -17.49
CA GLY A 533 3.44 -37.57 -16.26
C GLY A 533 3.74 -36.58 -15.13
N GLY A 534 2.83 -35.72 -14.66
CA GLY A 534 1.46 -36.02 -14.26
C GLY A 534 1.46 -36.44 -12.78
N LEU A 535 1.52 -35.48 -11.86
CA LEU A 535 1.35 -35.73 -10.43
C LEU A 535 0.33 -34.76 -9.81
N THR A 536 -0.71 -35.39 -9.29
CA THR A 536 -1.85 -34.92 -8.50
C THR A 536 -1.47 -34.09 -7.27
N PRO A 537 -2.29 -33.10 -6.87
CA PRO A 537 -2.12 -32.40 -5.60
C PRO A 537 -2.69 -33.22 -4.43
N CYS A 538 -1.85 -33.48 -3.42
CA CYS A 538 -2.32 -33.95 -2.11
C CYS A 538 -3.19 -32.87 -1.44
N SER A 539 -4.48 -33.16 -1.37
CA SER A 539 -5.48 -32.44 -0.58
C SER A 539 -5.25 -32.66 0.92
N SER A 540 -4.86 -31.63 1.66
CA SER A 540 -5.01 -31.58 3.12
C SER A 540 -6.26 -30.77 3.47
N GLY A 541 -7.41 -31.40 3.33
CA GLY A 541 -8.68 -30.94 3.85
C GLY A 541 -9.32 -32.09 4.62
N LEU A 542 -9.22 -32.09 5.94
CA LEU A 542 -10.07 -32.86 6.83
C LEU A 542 -10.49 -31.92 7.96
N GLY A 543 -11.67 -31.35 7.75
CA GLY A 543 -12.34 -30.45 8.66
C GLY A 543 -12.84 -31.16 9.92
N TRP A 544 -12.99 -30.36 10.96
CA TRP A 544 -13.75 -30.72 12.14
C TRP A 544 -15.25 -30.58 11.85
N ALA A 545 -16.02 -31.53 12.41
CA ALA A 545 -17.48 -31.58 12.55
C ALA A 545 -18.30 -32.31 11.45
N ALA A 546 -18.47 -33.62 11.64
CA ALA A 546 -19.76 -34.31 11.50
C ALA A 546 -19.73 -35.55 12.43
N ILE A 547 -20.30 -35.53 13.63
CA ILE A 547 -21.71 -35.80 14.02
C ILE A 547 -21.74 -37.05 14.92
N ARG A 548 -22.36 -36.88 16.09
CA ARG A 548 -22.70 -37.94 17.07
C ARG A 548 -23.74 -38.90 16.49
N THR A 549 -23.77 -40.11 17.09
CA THR A 549 -24.82 -41.17 17.07
C THR A 549 -24.97 -41.93 15.75
N VAL A 550 -24.89 -43.27 15.66
CA VAL A 550 -25.49 -44.35 16.47
C VAL A 550 -24.68 -45.67 16.35
N ILE A 551 -24.38 -46.27 17.52
CA ILE A 551 -24.44 -47.70 17.91
C ILE A 551 -24.23 -48.79 16.83
N SER A 552 -23.12 -49.54 16.92
CA SER A 552 -23.03 -51.02 17.09
C SER A 552 -21.76 -51.61 16.45
N GLY A 553 -21.09 -52.53 17.15
CA GLY A 553 -20.28 -53.57 16.50
C GLY A 553 -18.75 -53.47 16.58
N ARG A 554 -18.21 -53.88 17.73
CA ARG A 554 -16.95 -54.66 17.91
C ARG A 554 -15.60 -54.10 17.45
N CYS A 555 -14.79 -53.76 18.46
CA CYS A 555 -13.32 -53.80 18.49
C CYS A 555 -12.81 -55.25 18.32
N PRO A 556 -11.54 -55.52 17.91
CA PRO A 556 -10.45 -55.47 18.89
C PRO A 556 -9.03 -55.09 18.41
N THR A 557 -8.28 -54.43 19.32
CA THR A 557 -6.82 -54.57 19.63
C THR A 557 -5.78 -53.98 18.66
N ARG A 558 -4.70 -53.27 19.05
CA ARG A 558 -4.01 -53.02 20.33
C ARG A 558 -3.57 -51.55 20.43
N ALA A 559 -3.71 -50.97 21.61
CA ALA A 559 -3.10 -49.70 22.02
C ALA A 559 -2.12 -49.94 23.17
N CYS A 560 -1.09 -49.10 23.28
CA CYS A 560 -0.52 -48.71 24.58
C CYS A 560 0.04 -47.27 24.50
N PRO A 561 -0.05 -46.49 25.60
CA PRO A 561 -0.37 -45.06 25.55
C PRO A 561 0.71 -44.14 26.16
N VAL A 562 0.64 -42.84 25.89
CA VAL A 562 1.34 -41.79 26.67
C VAL A 562 0.28 -40.92 27.35
N PHE A 563 0.27 -40.95 28.69
CA PHE A 563 -0.67 -40.23 29.55
C PHE A 563 -0.25 -38.76 29.76
N TRP A 564 -1.20 -37.84 29.67
CA TRP A 564 -1.14 -36.53 30.30
C TRP A 564 -1.89 -36.58 31.63
N ARG A 565 -1.21 -36.27 32.74
CA ARG A 565 -1.79 -36.18 34.08
C ARG A 565 -1.82 -34.71 34.49
N CYS A 566 -2.98 -34.06 34.39
CA CYS A 566 -3.23 -32.76 35.02
C CYS A 566 -3.92 -32.98 36.35
N ARG A 567 -3.27 -32.58 37.45
CA ARG A 567 -3.88 -32.54 38.79
C ARG A 567 -4.25 -31.10 39.11
N ALA A 568 -5.53 -30.84 39.33
CA ALA A 568 -6.04 -29.53 39.72
C ALA A 568 -5.60 -29.19 41.15
N GLY A 569 -4.94 -28.05 41.32
CA GLY A 569 -4.49 -27.51 42.61
C GLY A 569 -3.95 -26.09 42.40
N ARG A 570 -4.24 -25.19 43.34
CA ARG A 570 -4.12 -23.73 43.24
C ARG A 570 -2.69 -23.24 42.91
N ALA A 571 -2.67 -22.09 42.23
CA ALA A 571 -1.55 -21.15 42.06
C ALA A 571 -0.31 -21.66 41.29
N SER A 572 -0.11 -21.09 40.09
CA SER A 572 1.16 -20.90 39.36
C SER A 572 2.12 -22.09 39.21
N ALA A 573 2.33 -22.60 37.98
CA ALA A 573 3.67 -22.91 37.44
C ALA A 573 3.65 -23.42 35.97
N THR A 574 4.68 -22.98 35.26
CA THR A 574 5.22 -23.30 33.93
C THR A 574 5.41 -24.79 33.61
N CYS A 575 5.13 -25.20 32.37
CA CYS A 575 5.51 -26.50 31.80
C CYS A 575 6.76 -26.38 30.91
N GLY A 576 7.82 -27.12 31.23
CA GLY A 576 9.00 -27.35 30.38
C GLY A 576 9.09 -28.84 29.98
N LEU A 577 9.60 -29.10 28.77
CA LEU A 577 9.75 -30.42 28.17
C LEU A 577 11.11 -31.03 28.54
N VAL A 578 11.13 -32.21 29.19
CA VAL A 578 12.35 -32.99 29.45
C VAL A 578 12.38 -34.18 28.49
N VAL A 579 13.41 -34.28 27.65
CA VAL A 579 13.64 -35.42 26.73
C VAL A 579 14.72 -36.33 27.34
N SER A 580 14.34 -37.57 27.66
CA SER A 580 15.25 -38.63 28.09
C SER A 580 15.71 -39.46 26.89
N VAL A 581 17.03 -39.64 26.76
CA VAL A 581 17.71 -40.40 25.70
C VAL A 581 17.93 -41.83 26.17
N THR A 582 17.51 -42.83 25.38
CA THR A 582 17.93 -44.23 25.56
C THR A 582 18.53 -44.79 24.27
N ARG A 583 19.70 -45.45 24.43
CA ARG A 583 20.55 -46.07 23.39
C ARG A 583 19.98 -47.40 22.85
N PRO A 584 20.44 -47.88 21.68
CA PRO A 584 19.90 -49.08 21.02
C PRO A 584 20.61 -50.37 21.49
N ALA A 585 19.87 -51.48 21.52
CA ALA A 585 20.42 -52.84 21.61
C ALA A 585 20.15 -53.57 20.29
N ALA A 586 21.20 -54.23 19.78
CA ALA A 586 21.23 -55.03 18.56
C ALA A 586 20.58 -56.41 18.74
N VAL A 587 20.16 -57.05 17.63
CA VAL A 587 20.61 -58.39 17.15
C VAL A 587 19.62 -59.03 16.14
N LYS A 588 20.19 -59.30 14.94
CA LYS A 588 20.03 -60.44 13.98
C LYS A 588 18.73 -60.73 13.20
N SER A 589 18.84 -60.43 11.90
CA SER A 589 18.74 -61.30 10.69
C SER A 589 17.55 -62.26 10.49
N CYS A 590 16.92 -62.14 9.32
CA CYS A 590 16.59 -63.25 8.43
C CYS A 590 16.90 -62.87 6.98
N ALA A 591 17.72 -63.72 6.33
CA ALA A 591 18.15 -63.81 4.92
C ALA A 591 18.88 -62.60 4.30
#